data_AF-A0A958RD76-F1
#
_entry.id   AF-A0A958RD76-F1
#
_cell.length_a   1.000
_cell.length_b   1.000
_cell.length_c   1.000
_cell.angle_alpha   90.00
_cell.angle_beta   90.00
_cell.angle_gamma   90.00
#
_symmetry.space_group_name_H-M   'P 1'
#
loop_
_entity.id
_entity.type
_entity.pdbx_description
1 polymer ?
#
loop_
_entity_poly.entity_id
_entity_poly.type
_entity_poly.pdbx_seq_one_letter_code
_entity_poly.pdbx_strand_id
1 'polypeptide(L)'
;MKFAFILSSLLVVCASQAKDFSNYDFIETMQCEKNRSHKDRRFIGVAKKEKGCLTVYEKEGVAKEVAQAQQGTEYCLEIMERISINLTESKFKCL
;
A
#
# COMPACT_ATOMS: atom_id res chain seq x y z
N MET A 1 -29.27 36.50 35.45
CA MET A 1 -28.98 36.96 34.07
C MET A 1 -27.48 37.17 33.93
N LYS A 2 -26.78 36.37 33.11
CA LYS A 2 -25.62 36.76 32.28
C LYS A 2 -25.08 35.56 31.49
N PHE A 3 -25.23 35.70 30.18
CA PHE A 3 -24.61 35.11 28.98
C PHE A 3 -23.50 34.04 29.08
N ALA A 4 -23.80 32.91 28.43
CA ALA A 4 -23.06 32.19 27.38
C ALA A 4 -21.53 32.34 27.25
N PHE A 5 -20.86 31.18 27.13
CA PHE A 5 -19.83 30.96 26.10
C PHE A 5 -19.96 29.53 25.52
N ILE A 6 -20.45 29.48 24.28
CA ILE A 6 -20.28 28.36 23.35
C ILE A 6 -18.94 28.65 22.65
N LEU A 7 -17.96 27.77 22.75
CA LEU A 7 -17.00 27.41 21.68
C LEU A 7 -15.87 26.58 22.28
N SER A 8 -15.69 25.37 21.76
CA SER A 8 -14.40 24.90 21.25
C SER A 8 -14.63 23.45 20.86
N SER A 9 -15.18 23.25 19.67
CA SER A 9 -14.35 22.82 18.54
C SER A 9 -13.89 21.39 18.75
N LEU A 10 -14.74 20.51 18.24
CA LEU A 10 -14.45 19.21 17.65
C LEU A 10 -13.01 19.18 17.10
N LEU A 11 -12.04 18.79 17.92
CA LEU A 11 -10.72 18.35 17.44
C LEU A 11 -10.91 16.91 16.95
N VAL A 12 -11.57 16.78 15.79
CA VAL A 12 -11.35 15.63 14.92
C VAL A 12 -9.92 15.81 14.43
N VAL A 13 -8.96 15.32 15.22
CA VAL A 13 -7.62 15.07 14.71
C VAL A 13 -7.83 14.03 13.63
N CYS A 14 -7.81 14.47 12.37
CA CYS A 14 -7.61 13.60 11.23
C CYS A 14 -6.37 12.76 11.56
N ALA A 15 -6.59 11.53 12.00
CA ALA A 15 -5.58 10.50 12.01
C ALA A 15 -5.19 10.32 10.53
N SER A 16 -4.16 11.05 10.10
CA SER A 16 -3.39 10.67 8.93
C SER A 16 -2.83 9.29 9.25
N GLN A 17 -3.58 8.26 8.88
CA GLN A 17 -3.16 6.87 8.93
C GLN A 17 -2.04 6.71 7.91
N ALA A 18 -0.83 7.15 8.27
CA ALA A 18 0.37 6.58 7.68
C ALA A 18 0.32 5.11 8.11
N LYS A 19 -0.05 4.22 7.18
CA LYS A 19 -0.02 2.79 7.47
C LYS A 19 1.43 2.43 7.73
N ASP A 20 1.71 1.99 8.94
CA ASP A 20 3.04 1.56 9.33
C ASP A 20 3.28 0.15 8.77
N PHE A 21 3.98 0.09 7.63
CA PHE A 21 4.29 -1.17 6.95
C PHE A 21 5.36 -2.01 7.65
N SER A 22 5.95 -1.51 8.74
CA SER A 22 6.98 -2.24 9.49
C SER A 22 6.45 -3.51 10.18
N ASN A 23 5.13 -3.70 10.24
CA ASN A 23 4.49 -4.88 10.83
C ASN A 23 4.24 -6.03 9.84
N TYR A 24 4.59 -5.87 8.55
CA TYR A 24 4.41 -6.94 7.56
C TYR A 24 5.69 -7.75 7.38
N ASP A 25 5.55 -9.07 7.43
CA ASP A 25 6.60 -10.01 7.02
C ASP A 25 6.58 -10.14 5.50
N PHE A 26 7.21 -9.16 4.83
CA PHE A 26 7.32 -9.12 3.37
C PHE A 26 8.21 -10.24 2.85
N ILE A 27 7.69 -10.98 1.88
CA ILE A 27 8.45 -11.98 1.11
C ILE A 27 9.29 -11.26 0.06
N GLU A 28 8.65 -10.32 -0.64
CA GLU A 28 9.26 -9.57 -1.72
C GLU A 28 8.61 -8.19 -1.82
N THR A 29 9.40 -7.22 -2.24
CA THR A 29 8.98 -5.83 -2.46
C THR A 29 9.62 -5.32 -3.74
N MET A 30 8.88 -4.51 -4.49
CA MET A 30 9.39 -3.80 -5.66
C MET A 30 8.95 -2.33 -5.63
N GLN A 31 9.76 -1.47 -6.22
CA GLN A 31 9.38 -0.08 -6.45
C GLN A 31 9.27 0.18 -7.95
N CYS A 32 8.11 0.63 -8.40
CA CYS A 32 7.86 0.93 -9.80
C CYS A 32 7.65 2.43 -10.02
N GLU A 33 8.31 3.00 -11.02
CA GLU A 33 8.18 4.40 -11.42
C GLU A 33 7.76 4.55 -12.87
N LYS A 34 6.88 5.51 -13.17
CA LYS A 34 6.46 5.75 -14.55
C LYS A 34 7.54 6.54 -15.30
N ASN A 35 8.09 5.95 -16.36
CA ASN A 35 9.24 6.49 -17.13
C ASN A 35 9.13 7.97 -17.60
N ARG A 36 7.92 8.50 -17.72
CA ARG A 36 7.67 9.87 -18.22
C ARG A 36 7.33 10.87 -17.12
N SER A 37 7.08 10.42 -15.90
CA SER A 37 6.66 11.27 -14.79
C SER A 37 7.15 10.63 -13.50
N HIS A 38 8.30 11.08 -13.00
CA HIS A 38 8.88 10.69 -11.69
C HIS A 38 7.95 10.98 -10.49
N LYS A 39 6.73 11.48 -10.76
CA LYS A 39 5.66 11.72 -9.80
C LYS A 39 4.81 10.47 -9.52
N ASP A 40 4.65 9.53 -10.46
CA ASP A 40 3.91 8.28 -10.20
C ASP A 40 4.90 7.18 -9.80
N ARG A 41 5.23 7.17 -8.50
CA ARG A 41 6.00 6.13 -7.82
C ARG A 41 5.05 5.23 -7.03
N ARG A 42 5.26 3.93 -7.15
CA ARG A 42 4.42 2.89 -6.55
C ARG A 42 5.32 1.93 -5.81
N PHE A 43 4.97 1.65 -4.57
CA PHE A 43 5.57 0.58 -3.81
C PHE A 43 4.61 -0.61 -3.83
N ILE A 44 5.13 -1.78 -4.15
CA ILE A 44 4.37 -3.03 -4.13
C ILE A 44 5.13 -4.00 -3.25
N GLY A 45 4.44 -4.62 -2.31
CA GLY A 45 4.98 -5.69 -1.50
C GLY A 45 4.01 -6.86 -1.45
N VAL A 46 4.53 -8.07 -1.32
CA VAL A 46 3.74 -9.24 -0.96
C VAL A 46 4.24 -9.80 0.35
N ALA A 47 3.34 -9.89 1.33
CA ALA A 47 3.62 -10.39 2.67
C ALA A 47 2.92 -11.73 2.92
N LYS A 48 3.51 -12.54 3.81
CA LYS A 48 2.87 -13.78 4.29
C LYS A 48 1.68 -13.43 5.18
N LYS A 49 0.61 -14.22 5.06
CA LYS A 49 -0.54 -14.17 5.98
C LYS A 49 -0.95 -15.60 6.34
N GLU A 50 -1.57 -15.76 7.51
CA GLU A 50 -1.97 -17.07 8.05
C GLU A 50 -2.74 -17.96 7.04
N LYS A 51 -3.53 -17.35 6.15
CA LYS A 51 -4.30 -18.05 5.13
C LYS A 51 -4.01 -17.58 3.70
N GLY A 52 -2.74 -17.34 3.39
CA GLY A 52 -2.30 -17.03 2.02
C GLY A 52 -1.31 -15.88 1.98
N CYS A 53 -1.55 -14.92 1.10
CA CYS A 53 -0.68 -13.77 0.95
C CYS A 53 -1.45 -12.45 0.93
N LEU A 54 -0.73 -11.40 1.29
CA LEU A 54 -1.26 -10.05 1.28
C LEU A 54 -0.43 -9.23 0.30
N THR A 55 -1.05 -8.83 -0.80
CA THR A 55 -0.46 -7.83 -1.69
C THR A 55 -0.75 -6.46 -1.10
N VAL A 56 0.31 -5.71 -0.86
CA VAL A 56 0.29 -4.32 -0.43
C VAL A 56 0.69 -3.46 -1.61
N TYR A 57 -0.11 -2.45 -1.90
CA TYR A 57 0.12 -1.49 -2.96
C TYR A 57 0.03 -0.09 -2.38
N GLU A 58 1.09 0.69 -2.50
CA GLU A 58 1.13 2.08 -2.06
C GLU A 58 1.39 3.01 -3.24
N LYS A 59 0.61 4.09 -3.31
CA LYS A 59 0.83 5.19 -4.23
C LYS A 59 0.65 6.51 -3.50
N GLU A 60 1.66 7.37 -3.54
CA GLU A 60 1.62 8.73 -2.97
C GLU A 60 1.15 8.74 -1.49
N GLY A 61 1.63 7.79 -0.68
CA GLY A 61 1.24 7.67 0.73
C GLY A 61 -0.11 6.96 0.96
N VAL A 62 -0.83 6.57 -0.09
CA VAL A 62 -2.10 5.86 -0.01
C VAL A 62 -1.89 4.37 -0.23
N ALA A 63 -2.06 3.61 0.86
CA ALA A 63 -1.90 2.17 0.93
C ALA A 63 -3.20 1.41 0.68
N LYS A 64 -3.17 0.41 -0.20
CA LYS A 64 -4.22 -0.57 -0.45
C LYS A 64 -3.69 -1.97 -0.20
N GLU A 65 -4.56 -2.82 0.32
CA GLU A 65 -4.24 -4.21 0.65
C GLU A 65 -5.23 -5.11 -0.06
N VAL A 66 -4.72 -6.18 -0.67
CA VAL A 66 -5.51 -7.23 -1.31
C VAL A 66 -5.05 -8.55 -0.73
N ALA A 67 -5.89 -9.17 0.09
CA ALA A 67 -5.63 -10.49 0.63
C ALA A 67 -6.04 -11.55 -0.40
N GLN A 68 -5.19 -12.55 -0.58
CA GLN A 68 -5.43 -13.68 -1.46
C GLN A 68 -5.40 -14.97 -0.64
N ALA A 69 -6.43 -15.80 -0.81
CA ALA A 69 -6.66 -16.98 0.03
C ALA A 69 -5.77 -18.19 -0.34
N GLN A 70 -5.11 -18.13 -1.50
CA GLN A 70 -4.24 -19.21 -1.95
C GLN A 70 -2.89 -19.14 -1.23
N GLN A 71 -2.49 -20.28 -0.69
CA GLN A 71 -1.30 -20.44 0.14
C GLN A 71 -0.09 -20.88 -0.71
N GLY A 72 1.10 -20.59 -0.20
CA GLY A 72 2.38 -21.01 -0.77
C GLY A 72 3.22 -19.82 -1.21
N THR A 73 4.50 -19.81 -0.82
CA THR A 73 5.45 -18.76 -1.18
C THR A 73 5.58 -18.62 -2.70
N GLU A 74 5.56 -19.72 -3.43
CA GLU A 74 5.63 -19.71 -4.90
C GLU A 74 4.48 -18.91 -5.52
N TYR A 75 3.25 -19.14 -5.06
CA TYR A 75 2.09 -18.35 -5.49
C TYR A 75 2.22 -16.86 -5.13
N CYS A 76 2.81 -16.55 -3.97
CA CYS A 76 3.08 -15.16 -3.57
C CYS A 76 4.02 -14.45 -4.54
N LEU A 77 5.06 -15.17 -4.99
CA LEU A 77 6.06 -14.68 -5.94
C LEU A 77 5.44 -14.57 -7.35
N GLU A 78 4.61 -15.53 -7.78
CA GLU A 78 3.88 -15.43 -9.05
C GLU A 78 2.99 -14.17 -9.10
N ILE A 79 2.37 -13.79 -8.00
CA ILE A 79 1.60 -12.53 -7.93
C ILE A 79 2.52 -11.34 -8.15
N MET A 80 3.69 -11.31 -7.50
CA MET A 80 4.66 -10.23 -7.69
C MET A 80 5.12 -10.15 -9.15
N GLU A 81 5.43 -11.28 -9.77
CA GLU A 81 5.81 -11.36 -11.17
C GLU A 81 4.70 -10.81 -12.09
N ARG A 82 3.45 -11.25 -11.89
CA ARG A 82 2.29 -10.76 -12.67
C ARG A 82 2.09 -9.26 -12.50
N ILE A 83 2.24 -8.72 -11.29
CA ILE A 83 2.13 -7.29 -11.04
C ILE A 83 3.26 -6.54 -11.75
N SER A 84 4.48 -7.04 -11.69
CA SER A 84 5.65 -6.46 -12.34
C SER A 84 5.47 -6.40 -13.86
N ILE A 85 4.99 -7.48 -14.48
CA ILE A 85 4.68 -7.54 -15.91
C ILE A 85 3.61 -6.50 -16.27
N ASN A 86 2.47 -6.48 -15.57
CA ASN A 86 1.38 -5.55 -15.84
C ASN A 86 1.81 -4.08 -15.71
N LEU A 87 2.66 -3.77 -14.72
CA LEU A 87 3.20 -2.42 -14.53
C LEU A 87 4.19 -2.07 -15.65
N THR A 88 5.05 -3.01 -16.04
CA THR A 88 6.00 -2.83 -17.15
C THR A 88 5.28 -2.57 -18.47
N GLU A 89 4.23 -3.33 -18.78
CA GLU A 89 3.35 -3.11 -19.94
C GLU A 89 2.70 -1.72 -19.88
N SER A 90 2.32 -1.28 -18.69
CA SER A 90 1.79 0.06 -18.39
C SER A 90 2.85 1.18 -18.40
N LYS A 91 4.06 0.90 -18.88
CA LYS A 91 5.21 1.84 -18.99
C LYS A 91 5.79 2.29 -17.66
N PHE A 92 5.66 1.47 -16.62
CA PHE A 92 6.46 1.60 -15.42
C PHE A 92 7.79 0.87 -15.59
N LYS A 93 8.80 1.32 -14.86
CA LYS A 93 10.06 0.64 -14.65
C LYS A 93 10.09 0.21 -13.20
N CYS A 94 10.20 -1.09 -12.96
CA CYS A 94 10.27 -1.67 -11.62
C CYS A 94 11.73 -1.99 -11.26
N LEU A 95 12.08 -1.72 -10.00
CA LEU A 95 13.40 -1.93 -9.38
C LEU A 95 13.26 -2.79 -8.13
#